data_AF-A0A4R8WH78-F1
#
_entry.id   AF-A0A4R8WH78-F1
#
_cell.length_a   1.000
_cell.length_b   1.000
_cell.length_c   1.000
_cell.angle_alpha   90.00
_cell.angle_beta   90.00
_cell.angle_gamma   90.00
#
_symmetry.space_group_name_H-M   'P 1'
#
loop_
_entity.id
_entity.type
_entity.pdbx_description
1 polymer ?
#
loop_
_entity_poly.entity_id
_entity_poly.type
_entity_poly.pdbx_seq_one_letter_code
_entity_poly.pdbx_strand_id
1 'polypeptide(L)'
;MSIAAAPAPSATAEKDIVTKVPVLSDLTPGTLIATGEFSGAGTKGKIQIKANGADHGFDVTLTGLQPVPLAGTSLELNSLPSTASEWDLQHGFSYYRYDALSQESDQTFSTPSVDYGGFETNDPRFMRTAVIWAAPSGAPIGLGSVIATAALNWDLPNMTAGPTVTDHGSAEGARGQVSLGADGTPVSYLIAPNDTENAIAARFGITAEDLEWLNPDRFGDRLNLANITINLSEGSRGLRW
;
A
#
# COMPACT_ATOMS: atom_id res chain seq x y z
N MET A 1 17.66 -67.84 27.53
CA MET A 1 17.56 -66.96 26.35
C MET A 1 16.67 -65.80 26.74
N SER A 2 17.27 -64.61 26.92
CA SER A 2 16.56 -63.39 27.34
C SER A 2 16.37 -62.52 26.09
N ILE A 3 15.13 -62.13 25.80
CA ILE A 3 14.77 -61.33 24.62
C ILE A 3 14.74 -59.87 25.08
N ALA A 4 15.68 -59.06 24.60
CA ALA A 4 15.74 -57.63 24.89
C ALA A 4 14.62 -56.89 24.13
N ALA A 5 13.86 -56.07 24.85
CA ALA A 5 12.86 -55.17 24.26
C ALA A 5 13.55 -54.01 23.53
N ALA A 6 13.14 -53.73 22.29
CA ALA A 6 13.59 -52.57 21.52
C ALA A 6 13.01 -51.27 22.11
N PRO A 7 13.77 -50.16 22.14
CA PRO A 7 13.22 -48.88 22.59
C PRO A 7 12.25 -48.33 21.55
N ALA A 8 11.11 -47.80 22.02
CA ALA A 8 10.16 -47.08 21.17
C ALA A 8 10.81 -45.80 20.62
N PRO A 9 10.51 -45.39 19.36
CA PRO A 9 11.00 -44.12 18.84
C PRO A 9 10.35 -42.96 19.61
N SER A 10 11.18 -42.14 20.26
CA SER A 10 10.77 -40.84 20.78
C SER A 10 10.35 -39.95 19.61
N ALA A 11 9.04 -39.78 19.43
CA ALA A 11 8.51 -38.72 18.60
C ALA A 11 8.68 -37.40 19.36
N THR A 12 9.78 -36.69 19.09
CA THR A 12 9.88 -35.27 19.43
C THR A 12 8.91 -34.55 18.50
N ALA A 13 7.75 -34.14 19.02
CA ALA A 13 6.87 -33.23 18.32
C ALA A 13 7.60 -31.89 18.20
N GLU A 14 8.15 -31.62 17.01
CA GLU A 14 8.59 -30.29 16.62
C GLU A 14 7.34 -29.41 16.60
N LYS A 15 7.27 -28.52 17.58
CA LYS A 15 6.17 -27.58 17.72
C LYS A 15 6.37 -26.57 16.59
N ASP A 16 5.62 -26.70 15.50
CA ASP A 16 5.55 -25.67 14.46
C ASP A 16 5.17 -24.35 15.15
N ILE A 17 6.17 -23.48 15.34
CA ILE A 17 5.95 -22.13 15.84
C ILE A 17 5.43 -21.37 14.63
N VAL A 18 4.12 -21.19 14.56
CA VAL A 18 3.53 -20.23 13.62
C VAL A 18 4.02 -18.85 14.05
N THR A 19 5.02 -18.32 13.35
CA THR A 19 5.51 -16.96 13.57
C THR A 19 4.42 -15.99 13.15
N LYS A 20 3.88 -15.21 14.08
CA LYS A 20 2.90 -14.15 13.79
C LYS A 20 3.50 -13.19 12.75
N VAL A 21 2.75 -12.89 11.69
CA VAL A 21 3.12 -11.82 10.76
C VAL A 21 2.99 -10.47 11.49
N PRO A 22 4.03 -9.62 11.50
CA PRO A 22 3.97 -8.35 12.20
C PRO A 22 2.96 -7.40 11.55
N VAL A 23 2.40 -6.51 12.38
CA VAL A 23 1.59 -5.35 11.95
C VAL A 23 2.25 -4.04 12.39
N LEU A 24 1.77 -2.88 11.92
CA LEU A 24 2.39 -1.60 12.26
C LEU A 24 2.39 -1.31 13.76
N SER A 25 1.33 -1.71 14.48
CA SER A 25 1.23 -1.55 15.94
C SER A 25 2.18 -2.45 16.73
N ASP A 26 2.74 -3.52 16.11
CA ASP A 26 3.77 -4.34 16.74
C ASP A 26 5.14 -3.62 16.79
N LEU A 27 5.32 -2.57 15.98
CA LEU A 27 6.56 -1.79 15.94
C LEU A 27 6.63 -0.80 17.10
N THR A 28 7.82 -0.64 17.69
CA THR A 28 8.04 0.38 18.72
C THR A 28 7.73 1.77 18.15
N PRO A 29 6.91 2.60 18.82
CA PRO A 29 6.66 3.97 18.38
C PRO A 29 7.96 4.76 18.16
N GLY A 30 8.03 5.49 17.06
CA GLY A 30 9.22 6.22 16.61
C GLY A 30 10.19 5.41 15.72
N THR A 31 9.95 4.10 15.52
CA THR A 31 10.70 3.29 14.54
C THR A 31 10.60 3.91 13.15
N LEU A 32 11.72 4.24 12.52
CA LEU A 32 11.77 4.73 11.15
C LEU A 32 11.41 3.59 10.18
N ILE A 33 10.39 3.79 9.36
CA ILE A 33 9.86 2.77 8.44
C ILE A 33 9.84 3.21 6.97
N ALA A 34 10.03 4.51 6.70
CA ALA A 34 10.31 4.96 5.35
C ALA A 34 11.11 6.26 5.32
N THR A 35 11.82 6.48 4.21
CA THR A 35 12.49 7.75 3.92
C THR A 35 12.31 8.15 2.47
N GLY A 36 12.41 9.45 2.20
CA GLY A 36 12.45 10.00 0.86
C GLY A 36 13.10 11.39 0.84
N GLU A 37 13.58 11.80 -0.33
CA GLU A 37 14.12 13.14 -0.55
C GLU A 37 13.30 13.84 -1.64
N PHE A 38 12.83 15.05 -1.34
CA PHE A 38 12.02 15.82 -2.28
C PHE A 38 12.89 16.47 -3.35
N SER A 39 12.37 16.41 -4.58
CA SER A 39 12.91 17.15 -5.72
C SER A 39 11.77 17.62 -6.63
N GLY A 40 11.93 18.80 -7.23
CA GLY A 40 10.96 19.39 -8.15
C GLY A 40 10.80 20.89 -7.93
N ALA A 41 10.64 21.67 -9.01
CA ALA A 41 10.46 23.13 -8.98
C ALA A 41 11.43 23.92 -8.07
N GLY A 42 12.67 23.44 -7.90
CA GLY A 42 13.66 24.03 -6.98
C GLY A 42 13.47 23.69 -5.50
N THR A 43 12.42 22.94 -5.17
CA THR A 43 12.11 22.45 -3.83
C THR A 43 12.99 21.26 -3.45
N LYS A 44 13.47 21.28 -2.20
CA LYS A 44 14.27 20.25 -1.55
C LYS A 44 13.75 20.03 -0.14
N GLY A 45 14.11 18.88 0.43
CA GLY A 45 13.79 18.52 1.82
C GLY A 45 13.72 17.01 1.94
N LYS A 46 13.39 16.53 3.14
CA LYS A 46 13.26 15.10 3.42
C LYS A 46 11.90 14.77 3.98
N ILE A 47 11.44 13.56 3.70
CA ILE A 47 10.32 12.93 4.39
C ILE A 47 10.84 11.71 5.16
N GLN A 48 10.39 11.57 6.40
CA GLN A 48 10.54 10.38 7.21
C GLN A 48 9.16 9.91 7.64
N ILE A 49 8.94 8.60 7.57
CA ILE A 49 7.73 7.97 8.08
C ILE A 49 8.14 7.07 9.24
N LYS A 50 7.45 7.19 10.38
CA LYS A 50 7.72 6.42 11.60
C LYS A 50 6.46 5.70 12.06
N ALA A 51 6.62 4.48 12.55
CA ALA A 51 5.52 3.80 13.24
C ALA A 51 5.13 4.60 14.49
N ASN A 52 3.84 4.70 14.80
CA ASN A 52 3.37 5.44 15.99
C ASN A 52 2.65 4.56 17.02
N GLY A 53 2.64 3.25 16.79
CA GLY A 53 2.05 2.25 17.68
C GLY A 53 0.53 2.04 17.50
N ALA A 54 -0.11 2.74 16.56
CA ALA A 54 -1.48 2.47 16.17
C ALA A 54 -1.54 1.47 15.00
N ASP A 55 -2.59 0.65 14.97
CA ASP A 55 -2.91 -0.13 13.77
C ASP A 55 -3.19 0.83 12.61
N HIS A 56 -2.62 0.51 11.44
CA HIS A 56 -2.75 1.34 10.23
C HIS A 56 -2.28 2.79 10.41
N GLY A 57 -1.49 3.07 11.46
CA GLY A 57 -1.05 4.42 11.82
C GLY A 57 0.46 4.60 11.69
N PHE A 58 0.84 5.77 11.22
CA PHE A 58 2.22 6.25 11.20
C PHE A 58 2.29 7.78 11.34
N ASP A 59 3.44 8.25 11.78
CA ASP A 59 3.80 9.65 11.79
C ASP A 59 4.61 10.00 10.55
N VAL A 60 4.33 11.15 9.96
CA VAL A 60 5.06 11.72 8.82
C VAL A 60 5.79 12.97 9.31
N THR A 61 7.11 13.00 9.16
CA THR A 61 7.94 14.16 9.46
C THR A 61 8.57 14.69 8.17
N LEU A 62 8.37 15.98 7.92
CA LEU A 62 9.08 16.75 6.89
C LEU A 62 10.22 17.52 7.57
N THR A 63 11.40 17.55 6.95
CA THR A 63 12.56 18.26 7.48
C THR A 63 13.30 19.02 6.39
N GLY A 64 13.64 20.28 6.68
CA GLY A 64 14.42 21.13 5.80
C GLY A 64 13.75 21.43 4.47
N LEU A 65 12.41 21.52 4.43
CA LEU A 65 11.70 21.90 3.21
C LEU A 65 12.05 23.32 2.79
N GLN A 66 12.58 23.46 1.57
CA GLN A 66 13.01 24.73 0.99
C GLN A 66 12.76 24.77 -0.52
N PRO A 67 12.12 25.82 -1.08
CA PRO A 67 11.52 26.91 -0.32
C PRO A 67 10.38 26.38 0.55
N VAL A 68 10.11 27.09 1.65
CA VAL A 68 9.02 26.74 2.53
C VAL A 68 7.71 26.76 1.74
N PRO A 69 6.81 25.76 1.91
CA PRO A 69 5.58 25.69 1.15
C PRO A 69 4.70 26.93 1.35
N LEU A 70 4.02 27.36 0.27
CA LEU A 70 3.05 28.44 0.36
C LEU A 70 1.76 27.96 1.03
N ALA A 71 0.96 28.90 1.52
CA ALA A 71 -0.37 28.59 2.05
C ALA A 71 -1.23 27.89 0.98
N GLY A 72 -1.94 26.83 1.37
CA GLY A 72 -2.75 26.02 0.45
C GLY A 72 -1.99 24.86 -0.20
N THR A 73 -0.74 24.61 0.17
CA THR A 73 -0.04 23.38 -0.24
C THR A 73 -0.49 22.18 0.60
N SER A 74 -0.51 21.00 -0.02
CA SER A 74 -0.82 19.73 0.65
C SER A 74 0.27 18.71 0.42
N LEU A 75 0.31 17.70 1.29
CA LEU A 75 1.13 16.51 1.13
C LEU A 75 0.21 15.31 0.89
N GLU A 76 0.55 14.50 -0.11
CA GLU A 76 -0.14 13.24 -0.38
C GLU A 76 0.85 12.08 -0.52
N LEU A 77 0.44 10.87 -0.13
CA LEU A 77 1.18 9.64 -0.44
C LEU A 77 0.42 8.85 -1.51
N ASN A 78 1.01 8.78 -2.70
CA ASN A 78 0.41 8.25 -3.92
C ASN A 78 0.95 6.85 -4.24
N SER A 79 0.14 6.00 -4.86
CA SER A 79 0.53 4.64 -5.25
C SER A 79 1.42 4.57 -6.49
N LEU A 80 1.48 5.64 -7.29
CA LEU A 80 2.29 5.70 -8.49
C LEU A 80 3.77 5.95 -8.15
N PRO A 81 4.71 5.45 -8.98
CA PRO A 81 6.13 5.71 -8.79
C PRO A 81 6.47 7.20 -8.97
N SER A 82 7.59 7.65 -8.41
CA SER A 82 7.98 9.07 -8.44
C SER A 82 8.34 9.58 -9.84
N THR A 83 8.46 8.66 -10.81
CA THR A 83 8.69 8.93 -12.23
C THR A 83 7.40 9.12 -13.02
N ALA A 84 6.23 8.93 -12.39
CA ALA A 84 4.94 9.16 -13.02
C ALA A 84 4.80 10.63 -13.46
N SER A 85 4.07 10.87 -14.55
CA SER A 85 3.83 12.24 -15.01
C SER A 85 2.92 12.98 -14.02
N GLU A 86 2.92 14.31 -14.05
CA GLU A 86 1.97 15.11 -13.26
C GLU A 86 0.52 14.73 -13.58
N TRP A 87 0.21 14.48 -14.85
CA TRP A 87 -1.11 14.00 -15.27
C TRP A 87 -1.47 12.66 -14.59
N ASP A 88 -0.55 11.70 -14.59
CA ASP A 88 -0.80 10.41 -13.95
C ASP A 88 -0.98 10.58 -12.45
N LEU A 89 -0.14 11.39 -11.79
CA LEU A 89 -0.26 11.66 -10.35
C LEU A 89 -1.59 12.31 -9.97
N GLN A 90 -2.13 13.20 -10.82
CA GLN A 90 -3.45 13.84 -10.61
C GLN A 90 -4.62 12.84 -10.71
N HIS A 91 -4.47 11.79 -11.52
CA HIS A 91 -5.49 10.75 -11.72
C HIS A 91 -5.24 9.48 -10.89
N GLY A 92 -4.04 9.34 -10.33
CA GLY A 92 -3.64 8.29 -9.43
C GLY A 92 -4.34 8.40 -8.08
N PHE A 93 -4.29 7.34 -7.30
CA PHE A 93 -4.91 7.32 -5.99
C PHE A 93 -3.89 7.65 -4.90
N SER A 94 -4.27 8.61 -4.06
CA SER A 94 -3.53 8.99 -2.86
C SER A 94 -4.22 8.39 -1.64
N TYR A 95 -3.47 7.66 -0.84
CA TYR A 95 -3.97 6.98 0.35
C TYR A 95 -3.67 7.75 1.63
N TYR A 96 -2.77 8.72 1.58
CA TYR A 96 -2.61 9.66 2.69
C TYR A 96 -2.76 11.06 2.15
N ARG A 97 -3.39 11.92 2.93
CA ARG A 97 -3.45 13.34 2.67
C ARG A 97 -3.32 14.13 3.95
N TYR A 98 -2.45 15.11 3.91
CA TYR A 98 -2.41 16.18 4.90
C TYR A 98 -2.66 17.51 4.19
N ASP A 99 -3.77 18.15 4.57
CA ASP A 99 -4.15 19.46 4.07
C ASP A 99 -3.41 20.56 4.84
N ALA A 100 -3.06 21.63 4.12
CA ALA A 100 -2.45 22.83 4.67
C ALA A 100 -1.12 22.58 5.39
N LEU A 101 -0.08 22.26 4.61
CA LEU A 101 1.30 22.39 5.09
C LEU A 101 1.51 23.80 5.65
N SER A 102 2.16 23.87 6.80
CA SER A 102 2.50 25.14 7.44
C SER A 102 3.59 25.86 6.66
N GLN A 103 3.79 27.14 6.98
CA GLN A 103 4.90 27.94 6.47
C GLN A 103 6.20 27.73 7.28
N GLU A 104 6.46 26.50 7.70
CA GLU A 104 7.69 26.10 8.41
C GLU A 104 8.45 25.04 7.61
N SER A 105 9.78 25.02 7.74
CA SER A 105 10.61 24.02 7.04
C SER A 105 10.46 22.61 7.59
N ASP A 106 10.14 22.50 8.88
CA ASP A 106 10.09 21.25 9.63
C ASP A 106 8.68 21.09 10.19
N GLN A 107 8.05 19.94 9.91
CA GLN A 107 6.64 19.70 10.21
C GLN A 107 6.44 18.23 10.56
N THR A 108 5.47 17.91 11.43
CA THR A 108 5.14 16.53 11.77
C THR A 108 3.63 16.35 11.83
N PHE A 109 3.16 15.22 11.32
CA PHE A 109 1.75 14.85 11.21
C PHE A 109 1.57 13.40 11.66
N SER A 110 0.41 13.05 12.19
CA SER A 110 0.12 11.71 12.70
C SER A 110 -1.16 11.14 12.08
N THR A 111 -1.17 9.83 11.85
CA THR A 111 -2.34 9.05 11.41
C THR A 111 -2.65 7.92 12.40
N PRO A 112 -3.90 7.43 12.50
CA PRO A 112 -5.11 7.94 11.85
C PRO A 112 -5.51 9.32 12.38
N SER A 113 -6.16 10.14 11.55
CA SER A 113 -6.75 11.42 11.98
C SER A 113 -8.27 11.30 12.03
N VAL A 114 -8.94 12.18 12.77
CA VAL A 114 -10.42 12.14 12.95
C VAL A 114 -11.19 12.21 11.61
N ASP A 115 -10.60 12.82 10.59
CA ASP A 115 -11.19 13.00 9.26
C ASP A 115 -10.67 11.98 8.21
N TYR A 116 -9.64 11.20 8.55
CA TYR A 116 -9.05 10.17 7.70
C TYR A 116 -9.00 8.84 8.45
N GLY A 117 -9.95 7.95 8.13
CA GLY A 117 -10.23 6.68 8.85
C GLY A 117 -9.13 5.62 8.84
N GLY A 118 -7.90 5.98 8.48
CA GLY A 118 -6.78 5.06 8.33
C GLY A 118 -6.81 4.30 7.01
N PHE A 119 -5.81 3.45 6.82
CA PHE A 119 -5.71 2.53 5.69
C PHE A 119 -6.38 1.20 6.07
N GLU A 120 -6.85 0.43 5.10
CA GLU A 120 -7.48 -0.88 5.35
C GLU A 120 -6.42 -2.00 5.56
N THR A 121 -5.12 -1.67 5.58
CA THR A 121 -4.03 -2.64 5.66
C THR A 121 -2.85 -2.15 6.52
N ASN A 122 -2.16 -3.09 7.15
CA ASN A 122 -0.94 -2.87 7.95
C ASN A 122 0.35 -2.82 7.14
N ASP A 123 0.29 -2.95 5.82
CA ASP A 123 1.46 -2.84 4.97
C ASP A 123 1.34 -1.65 4.02
N PRO A 124 1.94 -0.49 4.32
CA PRO A 124 1.81 0.74 3.53
C PRO A 124 2.69 0.80 2.28
N ARG A 125 3.46 -0.26 1.95
CA ARG A 125 4.45 -0.24 0.85
C ARG A 125 3.89 0.04 -0.55
N PHE A 126 2.57 -0.08 -0.70
CA PHE A 126 1.87 0.30 -1.93
C PHE A 126 1.82 1.82 -2.16
N MET A 127 2.06 2.65 -1.13
CA MET A 127 2.32 4.08 -1.29
C MET A 127 3.76 4.28 -1.71
N ARG A 128 3.99 4.68 -2.96
CA ARG A 128 5.33 4.72 -3.55
C ARG A 128 5.95 6.12 -3.56
N THR A 129 5.12 7.16 -3.55
CA THR A 129 5.59 8.54 -3.76
C THR A 129 4.90 9.49 -2.82
N ALA A 130 5.69 10.32 -2.12
CA ALA A 130 5.18 11.52 -1.49
C ALA A 130 5.13 12.66 -2.51
N VAL A 131 4.00 13.35 -2.60
CA VAL A 131 3.77 14.46 -3.54
C VAL A 131 3.38 15.71 -2.75
N ILE A 132 4.10 16.80 -3.00
CA ILE A 132 3.69 18.12 -2.52
C ILE A 132 2.94 18.80 -3.67
N TRP A 133 1.69 19.15 -3.41
CA TRP A 133 0.83 19.83 -4.38
C TRP A 133 0.71 21.32 -4.05
N ALA A 134 0.71 22.15 -5.10
CA ALA A 134 0.22 23.52 -5.04
C ALA A 134 -1.29 23.49 -5.32
N ALA A 135 -2.13 23.60 -4.30
CA ALA A 135 -3.55 23.87 -4.55
C ALA A 135 -3.81 25.38 -4.52
N PRO A 136 -4.61 25.93 -5.44
CA PRO A 136 -5.27 27.20 -5.18
C PRO A 136 -6.07 27.08 -3.87
N SER A 137 -6.07 28.12 -3.05
CA SER A 137 -6.88 28.15 -1.82
C SER A 137 -8.34 27.77 -2.13
N GLY A 138 -8.82 26.65 -1.56
CA GLY A 138 -10.19 26.16 -1.74
C GLY A 138 -10.43 25.26 -2.96
N ALA A 139 -9.40 24.84 -3.70
CA ALA A 139 -9.55 23.92 -4.83
C ALA A 139 -9.84 22.47 -4.38
N PRO A 140 -10.68 21.72 -5.15
CA PRO A 140 -10.84 20.28 -4.97
C PRO A 140 -9.53 19.49 -5.16
N ILE A 141 -9.50 18.28 -4.60
CA ILE A 141 -8.39 17.30 -4.65
C ILE A 141 -7.88 17.08 -6.08
N GLY A 142 -6.57 16.94 -6.28
CA GLY A 142 -5.97 16.55 -7.58
C GLY A 142 -5.96 17.62 -8.67
N LEU A 143 -6.45 18.84 -8.39
CA LEU A 143 -6.44 19.96 -9.35
C LEU A 143 -5.28 20.96 -9.14
N GLY A 144 -4.33 20.59 -8.27
CA GLY A 144 -3.12 21.36 -8.04
C GLY A 144 -1.99 20.99 -9.00
N SER A 145 -0.93 21.79 -9.01
CA SER A 145 0.30 21.43 -9.71
C SER A 145 1.29 20.74 -8.80
N VAL A 146 2.06 19.78 -9.32
CA VAL A 146 3.13 19.14 -8.54
C VAL A 146 4.24 20.15 -8.27
N ILE A 147 4.53 20.40 -6.99
CA ILE A 147 5.69 21.20 -6.57
C ILE A 147 6.93 20.30 -6.54
N ALA A 148 6.83 19.17 -5.84
CA ALA A 148 7.93 18.24 -5.65
C ALA A 148 7.42 16.84 -5.37
N THR A 149 8.24 15.84 -5.71
CA THR A 149 8.00 14.44 -5.37
C THR A 149 9.19 13.87 -4.61
N ALA A 150 8.93 12.86 -3.79
CA ALA A 150 9.93 12.03 -3.16
C ALA A 150 9.53 10.56 -3.30
N ALA A 151 10.41 9.73 -3.87
CA ALA A 151 10.24 8.28 -3.80
C ALA A 151 10.33 7.82 -2.35
N LEU A 152 9.37 7.00 -1.91
CA LEU A 152 9.37 6.41 -0.59
C LEU A 152 10.13 5.10 -0.60
N ASN A 153 11.21 5.04 0.15
CA ASN A 153 11.98 3.84 0.41
C ASN A 153 11.53 3.27 1.75
N TRP A 154 10.70 2.23 1.71
CA TRP A 154 10.19 1.55 2.89
C TRP A 154 11.20 0.55 3.46
N ASP A 155 11.36 0.56 4.78
CA ASP A 155 12.20 -0.33 5.57
C ASP A 155 11.35 -0.93 6.69
N LEU A 156 10.44 -1.83 6.30
CA LEU A 156 9.58 -2.56 7.21
C LEU A 156 10.16 -3.96 7.44
N PRO A 157 9.88 -4.60 8.60
CA PRO A 157 10.17 -6.02 8.75
C PRO A 157 9.40 -6.83 7.70
N ASN A 158 9.61 -8.14 7.67
CA ASN A 158 8.85 -9.07 6.82
C ASN A 158 7.36 -9.09 7.21
N MET A 159 6.63 -8.05 6.79
CA MET A 159 5.17 -7.98 6.73
C MET A 159 4.66 -9.10 5.82
N THR A 160 3.34 -9.29 5.76
CA THR A 160 2.71 -10.30 4.87
C THR A 160 3.35 -10.23 3.49
N ALA A 161 3.98 -11.33 3.07
CA ALA A 161 4.51 -11.44 1.72
C ALA A 161 3.34 -11.43 0.75
N GLY A 162 3.50 -10.76 -0.39
CA GLY A 162 2.46 -10.76 -1.42
C GLY A 162 2.16 -12.19 -1.91
N PRO A 163 0.91 -12.48 -2.30
CA PRO A 163 0.53 -13.80 -2.79
C PRO A 163 1.21 -14.11 -4.13
N THR A 164 1.49 -15.38 -4.38
CA THR A 164 1.89 -15.84 -5.72
C THR A 164 0.63 -16.10 -6.53
N VAL A 165 0.41 -15.29 -7.57
CA VAL A 165 -0.80 -15.34 -8.40
C VAL A 165 -0.55 -16.16 -9.67
N THR A 166 -1.39 -17.16 -9.92
CA THR A 166 -1.35 -17.98 -11.15
C THR A 166 -2.75 -18.02 -11.78
N ASP A 167 -2.88 -17.65 -13.06
CA ASP A 167 -4.17 -17.77 -13.74
C ASP A 167 -4.46 -19.23 -14.12
N HIS A 168 -5.46 -19.85 -13.47
CA HIS A 168 -5.94 -21.19 -13.81
C HIS A 168 -7.01 -21.21 -14.92
N GLY A 169 -7.33 -20.05 -15.49
CA GLY A 169 -8.28 -19.88 -16.57
C GLY A 169 -9.69 -19.49 -16.12
N SER A 170 -10.50 -19.09 -17.09
CA SER A 170 -11.87 -18.62 -16.86
C SER A 170 -12.74 -19.69 -16.18
N ALA A 171 -13.53 -19.27 -15.19
CA ALA A 171 -14.44 -20.14 -14.43
C ALA A 171 -15.80 -19.46 -14.19
N GLU A 172 -16.78 -20.21 -13.69
CA GLU A 172 -18.04 -19.64 -13.21
C GLU A 172 -17.77 -18.64 -12.07
N GLY A 173 -18.30 -17.42 -12.18
CA GLY A 173 -18.01 -16.34 -11.25
C GLY A 173 -16.62 -15.69 -11.40
N ALA A 174 -15.82 -16.06 -12.41
CA ALA A 174 -14.51 -15.48 -12.68
C ALA A 174 -14.19 -15.44 -14.20
N ARG A 175 -15.05 -14.76 -14.97
CA ARG A 175 -15.02 -14.70 -16.44
C ARG A 175 -14.37 -13.45 -17.02
N GLY A 176 -13.97 -12.53 -16.16
CA GLY A 176 -13.24 -11.33 -16.50
C GLY A 176 -11.92 -11.55 -17.24
N GLN A 177 -11.40 -10.44 -17.75
CA GLN A 177 -10.21 -10.40 -18.60
C GLN A 177 -8.97 -10.18 -17.75
N VAL A 178 -7.93 -10.99 -18.00
CA VAL A 178 -6.64 -10.87 -17.33
C VAL A 178 -5.67 -10.10 -18.22
N SER A 179 -4.97 -9.13 -17.63
CA SER A 179 -3.80 -8.52 -18.25
C SER A 179 -2.54 -9.16 -17.68
N LEU A 180 -1.62 -9.53 -18.57
CA LEU A 180 -0.34 -10.13 -18.20
C LEU A 180 0.79 -9.09 -18.28
N GLY A 181 1.76 -9.22 -17.39
CA GLY A 181 3.02 -8.49 -17.43
C GLY A 181 3.95 -9.03 -18.52
N ALA A 182 5.11 -8.40 -18.67
CA ALA A 182 6.11 -8.78 -19.68
C ALA A 182 6.68 -10.19 -19.47
N ASP A 183 6.66 -10.68 -18.24
CA ASP A 183 7.08 -12.03 -17.83
C ASP A 183 5.96 -13.07 -17.89
N GLY A 184 4.76 -12.67 -18.33
CA GLY A 184 3.59 -13.54 -18.41
C GLY A 184 2.84 -13.72 -17.08
N THR A 185 3.24 -13.03 -16.00
CA THR A 185 2.51 -13.07 -14.73
C THR A 185 1.23 -12.23 -14.79
N PRO A 186 0.13 -12.63 -14.13
CA PRO A 186 -1.07 -11.79 -14.04
C PRO A 186 -0.79 -10.48 -13.28
N VAL A 187 -1.16 -9.35 -13.88
CA VAL A 187 -0.94 -8.01 -13.29
C VAL A 187 -2.25 -7.36 -12.91
N SER A 188 -3.31 -7.57 -13.68
CA SER A 188 -4.63 -7.05 -13.38
C SER A 188 -5.76 -7.90 -13.95
N TYR A 189 -6.96 -7.68 -13.41
CA TYR A 189 -8.19 -8.38 -13.79
C TYR A 189 -9.33 -7.39 -13.95
N LEU A 190 -9.88 -7.31 -15.17
CA LEU A 190 -11.12 -6.58 -15.43
C LEU A 190 -12.31 -7.47 -15.09
N ILE A 191 -13.04 -7.11 -14.05
CA ILE A 191 -14.15 -7.88 -13.51
C ILE A 191 -15.33 -7.89 -14.50
N ALA A 192 -15.82 -9.08 -14.85
CA ALA A 192 -16.99 -9.26 -15.69
C ALA A 192 -18.29 -9.23 -14.86
N PRO A 193 -19.46 -8.97 -15.50
CA PRO A 193 -20.74 -9.11 -14.83
C PRO A 193 -20.94 -10.52 -14.22
N ASN A 194 -21.42 -10.56 -12.98
CA ASN A 194 -21.63 -11.75 -12.15
C ASN A 194 -20.34 -12.46 -11.69
N ASP A 195 -19.17 -11.85 -11.88
CA ASP A 195 -18.00 -12.31 -11.15
C ASP A 195 -18.19 -12.06 -9.64
N THR A 196 -17.59 -12.93 -8.83
CA THR A 196 -17.59 -12.80 -7.38
C THR A 196 -16.16 -12.85 -6.88
N GLU A 197 -15.86 -12.11 -5.83
CA GLU A 197 -14.53 -12.08 -5.22
C GLU A 197 -13.95 -13.47 -4.94
N ASN A 198 -14.73 -14.34 -4.27
CA ASN A 198 -14.29 -15.70 -3.94
C ASN A 198 -13.96 -16.54 -5.17
N ALA A 199 -14.74 -16.42 -6.25
CA ALA A 199 -14.49 -17.16 -7.48
C ALA A 199 -13.28 -16.59 -8.24
N ILE A 200 -13.09 -15.27 -8.23
CA ILE A 200 -11.90 -14.61 -8.77
C ILE A 200 -10.65 -15.10 -8.02
N ALA A 201 -10.65 -15.03 -6.69
CA ALA A 201 -9.55 -15.51 -5.85
C ALA A 201 -9.22 -16.99 -6.13
N ALA A 202 -10.25 -17.85 -6.21
CA ALA A 202 -10.09 -19.26 -6.55
C ALA A 202 -9.47 -19.48 -7.94
N ARG A 203 -9.87 -18.69 -8.96
CA ARG A 203 -9.25 -18.74 -10.30
C ARG A 203 -7.75 -18.44 -10.26
N PHE A 204 -7.32 -17.60 -9.33
CA PHE A 204 -5.93 -17.16 -9.20
C PHE A 204 -5.10 -17.97 -8.19
N GLY A 205 -5.71 -18.96 -7.55
CA GLY A 205 -5.05 -19.80 -6.55
C GLY A 205 -4.72 -19.05 -5.25
N ILE A 206 -5.45 -17.98 -4.94
CA ILE A 206 -5.25 -17.12 -3.76
C ILE A 206 -6.51 -17.06 -2.90
N THR A 207 -6.41 -16.48 -1.71
CA THR A 207 -7.57 -16.21 -0.84
C THR A 207 -8.25 -14.88 -1.19
N ALA A 208 -9.46 -14.66 -0.67
CA ALA A 208 -10.11 -13.34 -0.75
C ALA A 208 -9.25 -12.27 -0.05
N GLU A 209 -8.75 -12.56 1.16
CA GLU A 209 -7.85 -11.68 1.91
C GLU A 209 -6.57 -11.29 1.12
N ASP A 210 -6.00 -12.23 0.35
CA ASP A 210 -4.89 -11.93 -0.56
C ASP A 210 -5.28 -10.94 -1.67
N LEU A 211 -6.51 -11.07 -2.19
CA LEU A 211 -7.06 -10.19 -3.21
C LEU A 211 -7.37 -8.80 -2.64
N GLU A 212 -7.88 -8.72 -1.42
CA GLU A 212 -8.05 -7.48 -0.65
C GLU A 212 -6.69 -6.81 -0.38
N TRP A 213 -5.69 -7.59 0.02
CA TRP A 213 -4.33 -7.11 0.27
C TRP A 213 -3.72 -6.47 -0.98
N LEU A 214 -3.94 -7.06 -2.16
CA LEU A 214 -3.53 -6.49 -3.46
C LEU A 214 -4.28 -5.20 -3.81
N ASN A 215 -5.43 -4.94 -3.19
CA ASN A 215 -6.36 -3.87 -3.55
C ASN A 215 -6.88 -3.12 -2.30
N PRO A 216 -5.98 -2.44 -1.57
CA PRO A 216 -6.25 -1.87 -0.24
C PRO A 216 -7.29 -0.73 -0.18
N ASP A 217 -7.91 -0.35 -1.31
CA ASP A 217 -9.01 0.63 -1.40
C ASP A 217 -10.30 0.07 -2.02
N ARG A 218 -10.33 -1.22 -2.40
CA ARG A 218 -11.42 -1.79 -3.19
C ARG A 218 -12.40 -2.61 -2.37
N PHE A 219 -12.01 -3.31 -1.32
CA PHE A 219 -12.87 -4.39 -0.81
C PHE A 219 -13.70 -4.06 0.45
N GLY A 220 -13.67 -2.81 0.96
CA GLY A 220 -14.66 -2.34 1.95
C GLY A 220 -16.12 -2.30 1.46
N ASP A 221 -17.07 -1.88 2.32
CA ASP A 221 -18.56 -1.88 2.18
C ASP A 221 -19.17 -1.20 0.92
N ARG A 222 -18.39 -0.89 -0.11
CA ARG A 222 -18.72 0.05 -1.18
C ARG A 222 -18.68 -0.48 -2.61
N LEU A 223 -18.39 -1.76 -2.88
CA LEU A 223 -18.26 -2.20 -4.28
C LEU A 223 -19.42 -3.01 -4.86
N ASN A 224 -19.96 -2.47 -5.95
CA ASN A 224 -20.40 -3.25 -7.09
C ASN A 224 -19.15 -3.57 -7.93
N LEU A 225 -18.77 -4.85 -7.99
CA LEU A 225 -17.51 -5.29 -8.57
C LEU A 225 -17.46 -5.23 -10.11
N ALA A 226 -18.59 -5.15 -10.82
CA ALA A 226 -18.58 -5.22 -12.28
C ALA A 226 -17.91 -4.00 -12.94
N ASN A 227 -17.11 -4.24 -13.99
CA ASN A 227 -16.38 -3.24 -14.78
C ASN A 227 -15.30 -2.44 -14.02
N ILE A 228 -14.82 -2.99 -12.91
CA ILE A 228 -13.63 -2.47 -12.21
C ILE A 228 -12.45 -3.36 -12.57
N THR A 229 -11.30 -2.74 -12.81
CA THR A 229 -10.03 -3.46 -12.90
C THR A 229 -9.37 -3.51 -11.54
N ILE A 230 -9.03 -4.71 -11.08
CA ILE A 230 -8.31 -4.97 -9.82
C ILE A 230 -6.89 -5.45 -10.08
N ASN A 231 -6.04 -5.30 -9.07
CA ASN A 231 -4.63 -5.65 -9.08
C ASN A 231 -4.44 -7.14 -8.75
N LEU A 232 -3.51 -7.78 -9.46
CA LEU A 232 -3.14 -9.19 -9.30
C LEU A 232 -1.65 -9.39 -8.96
N SER A 233 -0.88 -8.32 -8.77
CA SER A 233 0.54 -8.42 -8.41
C SER A 233 0.96 -7.37 -7.39
N GLU A 234 2.02 -7.67 -6.63
CA GLU A 234 2.59 -6.72 -5.68
C GLU A 234 3.09 -5.43 -6.38
N GLY A 235 3.54 -5.55 -7.62
CA GLY A 235 3.91 -4.40 -8.45
C GLY A 235 2.74 -3.48 -8.75
N SER A 236 1.55 -4.03 -9.02
CA SER A 236 0.33 -3.26 -9.26
C SER A 236 -0.47 -2.93 -8.01
N ARG A 237 -0.06 -3.43 -6.83
CA ARG A 237 -0.80 -3.23 -5.58
C ARG A 237 -1.16 -1.77 -5.35
N GLY A 238 -2.45 -1.54 -5.09
CA GLY A 238 -3.01 -0.22 -4.82
C GLY A 238 -3.12 0.72 -6.03
N LEU A 239 -2.76 0.29 -7.24
CA LEU A 239 -2.96 1.08 -8.45
C LEU A 239 -4.45 1.13 -8.85
N ARG A 240 -4.81 2.20 -9.56
CA ARG A 240 -6.07 2.32 -10.28
C ARG A 240 -5.79 2.32 -11.78
N TRP A 241 -6.67 1.66 -12.54
CA TRP A 241 -6.60 1.48 -13.99
C TRP A 241 -7.73 2.23 -14.67
#